data_AF-K3WWD5-F1
#
_entry.id   AF-K3WWD5-F1
#
_cell.length_a   1.000
_cell.length_b   1.000
_cell.length_c   1.000
_cell.angle_alpha   90.00
_cell.angle_beta   90.00
_cell.angle_gamma   90.00
#
_symmetry.space_group_name_H-M   'P 1'
#
loop_
_entity.id
_entity.type
_entity.pdbx_description
1 polymer ?
#
loop_
_entity_poly.entity_id
_entity_poly.type
_entity_poly.pdbx_seq_one_letter_code
_entity_poly.pdbx_strand_id
1 'polypeptide(L)'
;MAHDRAFLERCEAFLLHPTVRTLSLAQRVDFLEKKGLSPEEITACLKNIQQQNGLSKVLASAATSAADQLARTGDGALMPRAPPSWRTAVLTMIKRYGVISFLTLLLGYGYIRFRQRVEEQMVIKRRLQQVQSRARRSTKIQGMLSLISDQQAQYQQAVLLLQKRVTKFQEAQKKAASESSTALVTKG
;
A
#
# COMPACT_ATOMS: atom_id res chain seq x y z
N MET A 1 -16.78 -17.28 -15.03
CA MET A 1 -16.29 -17.03 -16.40
C MET A 1 -14.84 -17.46 -16.40
N ALA A 2 -14.55 -18.71 -16.81
CA ALA A 2 -13.18 -19.20 -16.91
C ALA A 2 -12.63 -18.67 -18.23
N HIS A 3 -11.72 -17.69 -18.20
CA HIS A 3 -11.03 -17.31 -19.42
C HIS A 3 -10.09 -18.43 -19.87
N ASP A 4 -10.09 -18.67 -21.18
CA ASP A 4 -9.38 -19.78 -21.82
C ASP A 4 -7.88 -19.75 -21.49
N ARG A 5 -7.28 -20.92 -21.24
CA ARG A 5 -5.83 -21.11 -21.02
C ARG A 5 -4.97 -20.38 -22.08
N ALA A 6 -5.47 -20.27 -23.31
CA ALA A 6 -4.84 -19.55 -24.41
C ALA A 6 -4.65 -18.04 -24.15
N PHE A 7 -5.44 -17.44 -23.26
CA PHE A 7 -5.32 -16.03 -22.88
C PHE A 7 -4.26 -15.81 -21.78
N LEU A 8 -4.13 -16.77 -20.86
CA LEU A 8 -3.04 -16.79 -19.88
C LEU A 8 -1.68 -16.97 -20.56
N GLU A 9 -1.59 -17.85 -21.56
CA GLU A 9 -0.36 -18.02 -22.37
C GLU A 9 0.05 -16.72 -23.09
N ARG A 10 -0.93 -15.95 -23.60
CA ARG A 10 -0.67 -14.62 -24.18
C ARG A 10 -0.23 -13.60 -23.13
N CYS A 11 -0.79 -13.64 -21.92
CA CYS A 11 -0.34 -12.82 -20.79
C CYS A 11 1.13 -13.13 -20.44
N GLU A 12 1.48 -14.41 -20.40
CA GLU A 12 2.86 -14.87 -20.16
C GLU A 12 3.81 -14.40 -21.27
N ALA A 13 3.44 -14.59 -22.53
CA ALA A 13 4.23 -14.11 -23.67
C ALA A 13 4.43 -12.58 -23.66
N PHE A 14 3.39 -11.82 -23.32
CA PHE A 14 3.46 -10.35 -23.22
C PHE A 14 4.39 -9.91 -22.09
N LEU A 15 4.27 -10.51 -20.90
CA LEU A 15 5.06 -10.15 -19.73
C LEU A 15 6.52 -10.60 -19.81
N LEU A 16 6.83 -11.61 -20.63
CA LEU A 16 8.20 -12.05 -20.93
C LEU A 16 8.90 -11.15 -21.97
N HIS A 17 8.16 -10.31 -22.72
CA HIS A 17 8.71 -9.47 -23.77
C HIS A 17 9.66 -8.37 -23.21
N PRO A 18 10.86 -8.17 -23.78
CA PRO A 18 11.89 -7.29 -23.21
C PRO A 18 11.46 -5.82 -23.05
N THR A 19 10.73 -5.25 -24.00
CA THR A 19 10.17 -3.88 -23.91
C THR A 19 9.05 -3.74 -22.88
N VAL A 20 8.39 -4.83 -22.50
CA VAL A 20 7.34 -4.81 -21.46
C VAL A 20 7.99 -4.92 -20.07
N ARG A 21 9.12 -5.61 -19.95
CA ARG A 21 9.89 -5.73 -18.69
C ARG A 21 10.50 -4.41 -18.24
N THR A 22 10.82 -3.52 -19.17
CA THR A 22 11.32 -2.16 -18.86
C THR A 22 10.24 -1.22 -18.33
N LEU A 23 8.96 -1.54 -18.55
CA LEU A 23 7.84 -0.74 -18.05
C LEU A 23 7.59 -0.99 -16.56
N SER A 24 6.98 -0.01 -15.89
CA SER A 24 6.64 -0.17 -14.47
C SER A 24 5.59 -1.28 -14.29
N LEU A 25 5.57 -1.92 -13.12
CA LEU A 25 4.61 -2.98 -12.84
C LEU A 25 3.16 -2.47 -12.89
N ALA A 26 2.92 -1.23 -12.44
CA ALA A 26 1.62 -0.57 -12.53
C ALA A 26 1.15 -0.43 -13.98
N GLN A 27 2.02 0.03 -14.90
CA GLN A 27 1.68 0.15 -16.32
C GLN A 27 1.35 -1.20 -16.98
N ARG A 28 2.00 -2.27 -16.53
CA ARG A 28 1.72 -3.63 -17.01
C ARG A 28 0.36 -4.13 -16.53
N VAL A 29 0.03 -3.89 -15.26
CA VAL A 29 -1.28 -4.25 -14.69
C VAL A 29 -2.40 -3.44 -15.37
N ASP A 30 -2.22 -2.12 -15.53
CA ASP A 30 -3.20 -1.26 -16.21
C ASP A 30 -3.47 -1.71 -17.67
N PHE A 31 -2.44 -2.20 -18.37
CA PHE A 31 -2.61 -2.73 -19.74
C PHE A 31 -3.37 -4.07 -19.75
N LEU A 32 -3.13 -4.94 -18.77
CA LEU A 32 -3.82 -6.22 -18.64
C LEU A 32 -5.28 -6.05 -18.21
N GLU A 33 -5.56 -5.08 -17.33
CA GLU A 33 -6.93 -4.70 -16.95
C GLU A 33 -7.71 -4.16 -18.16
N LYS A 34 -7.09 -3.32 -18.99
CA LYS A 34 -7.68 -2.84 -20.26
C LYS A 34 -7.91 -3.95 -21.30
N LYS A 35 -7.20 -5.07 -21.18
CA LYS A 35 -7.41 -6.26 -22.02
C LYS A 35 -8.48 -7.20 -21.45
N GLY A 36 -9.10 -6.85 -20.33
CA GLY A 36 -10.21 -7.58 -19.74
C GLY A 36 -9.79 -8.69 -18.79
N LEU A 37 -8.53 -8.73 -18.34
CA LEU A 37 -8.14 -9.68 -17.30
C LEU A 37 -8.70 -9.24 -15.95
N SER A 38 -9.24 -10.21 -15.20
CA SER A 38 -9.60 -9.98 -13.81
C SER A 38 -8.34 -9.81 -12.95
N PRO A 39 -8.40 -9.04 -11.86
CA PRO A 39 -7.26 -8.84 -10.97
C PRO A 39 -6.71 -10.16 -10.40
N GLU A 40 -7.57 -11.16 -10.20
CA GLU A 40 -7.17 -12.50 -9.73
C GLU A 40 -6.29 -13.22 -10.77
N GLU A 41 -6.67 -13.18 -12.06
CA GLU A 41 -5.90 -13.78 -13.15
C GLU A 41 -4.57 -13.07 -13.39
N ILE A 42 -4.54 -11.74 -13.27
CA ILE A 42 -3.31 -10.95 -13.39
C ILE A 42 -2.31 -11.38 -12.30
N THR A 43 -2.78 -11.56 -11.06
CA THR A 43 -1.89 -12.00 -9.97
C THR A 43 -1.39 -13.43 -10.18
N ALA A 44 -2.22 -14.33 -10.72
CA ALA A 44 -1.82 -15.69 -11.05
C ALA A 44 -0.75 -15.72 -12.16
N CYS A 45 -0.96 -14.95 -13.24
CA CYS A 45 -0.03 -14.81 -14.35
C CYS A 45 1.33 -14.24 -13.88
N LEU A 46 1.32 -13.16 -13.08
CA LEU A 46 2.54 -12.57 -12.52
C LEU A 46 3.29 -13.53 -11.59
N LYS A 47 2.58 -14.31 -10.77
CA LYS A 47 3.17 -15.30 -9.86
C LYS A 47 3.86 -16.44 -10.63
N ASN A 48 3.24 -16.93 -11.70
CA ASN A 48 3.79 -18.00 -12.53
C ASN A 48 5.08 -17.56 -13.22
N ILE A 49 5.10 -16.34 -13.76
CA ILE A 49 6.28 -15.74 -14.41
C ILE A 49 7.39 -15.44 -13.41
N GLN A 50 7.06 -15.03 -12.19
CA GLN A 50 8.06 -14.83 -11.14
C GLN A 50 8.71 -16.16 -10.72
N GLN A 51 7.93 -17.24 -10.66
CA GLN A 51 8.46 -18.59 -10.42
C GLN A 51 9.35 -19.06 -11.56
N GLN A 52 8.91 -18.92 -12.82
CA GLN A 52 9.69 -19.29 -13.99
C GLN A 52 10.99 -18.47 -14.08
N ASN A 53 10.94 -17.14 -13.96
CA ASN A 53 12.14 -16.31 -14.01
C ASN A 53 13.04 -16.43 -12.77
N GLY A 54 12.47 -16.77 -11.61
CA GLY A 54 13.22 -17.13 -10.42
C GLY A 54 14.09 -18.37 -10.67
N LEU A 55 13.52 -19.38 -11.32
CA LEU A 55 14.23 -20.59 -11.75
C LEU A 55 15.20 -20.31 -12.91
N SER A 56 14.81 -19.50 -13.89
CA SER A 56 15.68 -19.11 -15.01
C SER A 56 16.87 -18.29 -14.55
N LYS A 57 16.77 -17.47 -13.49
CA LYS A 57 17.94 -16.77 -12.94
C LYS A 57 18.92 -17.72 -12.27
N VAL A 58 18.44 -18.77 -11.62
CA VAL A 58 19.28 -19.80 -11.01
C VAL A 58 19.96 -20.66 -12.09
N LEU A 59 19.22 -21.02 -13.14
CA LEU A 59 19.75 -21.77 -14.28
C LEU A 59 20.64 -20.93 -15.21
N ALA A 60 20.32 -19.66 -15.43
CA ALA A 60 21.15 -18.75 -16.22
C ALA A 60 22.44 -18.41 -15.50
N SER A 61 22.45 -18.27 -14.16
CA SER A 61 23.71 -18.14 -13.40
C SER A 61 24.52 -19.43 -13.40
N ALA A 62 23.87 -20.60 -13.46
CA ALA A 62 24.55 -21.88 -13.61
C ALA A 62 25.11 -22.09 -15.04
N ALA A 63 24.38 -21.66 -16.07
CA ALA A 63 24.76 -21.79 -17.47
C ALA A 63 25.84 -20.78 -17.88
N THR A 64 25.81 -19.54 -17.38
CA THR A 64 26.92 -18.59 -17.61
C THR A 64 28.19 -19.07 -16.90
N SER A 65 28.08 -19.67 -15.71
CA SER A 65 29.22 -20.27 -15.02
C SER A 65 29.80 -21.50 -15.74
N ALA A 66 28.99 -22.21 -16.54
CA ALA A 66 29.42 -23.36 -17.34
C ALA A 66 29.99 -22.95 -18.71
N ALA A 67 29.41 -21.94 -19.36
CA ALA A 67 29.89 -21.42 -20.64
C ALA A 67 31.23 -20.67 -20.50
N ASP A 68 31.46 -19.96 -19.38
CA ASP A 68 32.74 -19.29 -19.09
C ASP A 68 33.87 -20.29 -18.74
N GLN A 69 33.51 -21.54 -18.38
CA GLN A 69 34.48 -22.62 -18.19
C GLN A 69 34.85 -23.30 -19.51
N LEU A 70 33.93 -23.38 -20.49
CA LEU A 70 34.20 -24.04 -21.78
C LEU A 70 35.02 -23.15 -22.75
N ALA A 71 34.95 -21.82 -22.63
CA ALA A 71 35.73 -20.90 -23.45
C ALA A 71 37.20 -20.75 -22.99
N ARG A 72 37.55 -21.29 -21.81
CA ARG A 72 38.93 -21.27 -21.26
C ARG A 72 39.71 -22.58 -21.44
N THR A 73 39.11 -23.61 -22.03
CA THR A 73 39.74 -24.92 -22.27
C THR A 73 40.00 -25.19 -23.74
N GLY A 74 40.44 -24.16 -24.47
CA GLY A 74 41.06 -24.31 -25.78
C GLY A 74 42.54 -23.99 -25.68
N ASP A 75 43.30 -24.83 -24.99
CA ASP A 75 44.70 -25.17 -25.29
C ASP A 75 45.36 -25.87 -24.10
N GLY A 76 45.88 -27.07 -24.37
CA GLY A 76 47.01 -27.63 -23.64
C GLY A 76 46.74 -28.49 -22.40
N ALA A 77 47.10 -29.76 -22.56
CA ALA A 77 47.57 -30.70 -21.53
C ALA A 77 46.53 -31.49 -20.70
N LEU A 78 46.58 -32.81 -20.93
CA LEU A 78 46.04 -33.85 -20.06
C LEU A 78 46.57 -33.70 -18.62
N MET A 79 45.66 -33.56 -17.65
CA MET A 79 45.81 -34.12 -16.28
C MET A 79 44.46 -34.03 -15.54
N PRO A 80 44.00 -35.07 -14.82
CA PRO A 80 42.80 -34.99 -14.01
C PRO A 80 43.15 -34.36 -12.65
N ARG A 81 42.77 -33.11 -12.41
CA ARG A 81 42.99 -32.43 -11.12
C ARG A 81 41.65 -32.31 -10.39
N ALA A 82 41.55 -33.00 -9.25
CA ALA A 82 40.39 -32.97 -8.35
C ALA A 82 39.93 -31.53 -8.04
N PRO A 83 38.61 -31.29 -7.88
CA PRO A 83 38.08 -29.95 -7.66
C PRO A 83 38.58 -29.40 -6.32
N PRO A 84 39.26 -28.24 -6.30
CA PRO A 84 39.66 -27.62 -5.04
C PRO A 84 38.40 -27.20 -4.28
N SER A 85 38.34 -27.56 -2.99
CA SER A 85 37.22 -27.19 -2.13
C SER A 85 37.08 -25.67 -2.10
N TRP A 86 35.85 -25.15 -2.16
CA TRP A 86 35.54 -23.70 -2.15
C TRP A 86 36.27 -22.94 -1.04
N ARG A 87 36.53 -23.59 0.10
CA ARG A 87 37.30 -23.05 1.23
C ARG A 87 38.74 -22.71 0.85
N THR A 88 39.41 -23.57 0.08
CA THR A 88 40.78 -23.31 -0.39
C THR A 88 40.86 -22.21 -1.45
N ALA A 89 39.83 -22.07 -2.29
CA ALA A 89 39.70 -20.95 -3.22
C ALA A 89 39.51 -19.61 -2.47
N VAL A 90 38.70 -19.60 -1.41
CA VAL A 90 38.53 -18.41 -0.56
C VAL A 90 39.82 -18.05 0.17
N LEU A 91 40.54 -19.03 0.73
CA LEU A 91 41.81 -18.80 1.42
C LEU A 91 42.93 -18.30 0.49
N THR A 92 43.01 -18.80 -0.74
CA THR A 92 43.99 -18.33 -1.74
C THR A 92 43.64 -16.94 -2.26
N MET A 93 42.35 -16.62 -2.42
CA MET A 93 41.87 -15.27 -2.72
C MET A 93 42.20 -14.30 -1.57
N ILE A 94 42.05 -14.69 -0.30
CA ILE A 94 42.43 -13.85 0.85
C ILE A 94 43.94 -13.57 0.88
N LYS A 95 44.79 -14.55 0.53
CA LYS A 95 46.25 -14.34 0.47
C LYS A 95 46.69 -13.41 -0.66
N ARG A 96 46.01 -13.41 -1.81
CA ARG A 96 46.35 -12.54 -2.96
C ARG A 96 45.62 -11.20 -2.97
N TYR A 97 44.41 -11.16 -2.44
CA TYR A 97 43.49 -10.03 -2.49
C TYR A 97 43.05 -9.58 -1.10
N GLY A 98 43.85 -9.85 -0.05
CA GLY A 98 43.50 -9.53 1.34
C GLY A 98 42.99 -8.10 1.48
N VAL A 99 43.71 -7.12 0.92
CA VAL A 99 43.32 -5.70 0.95
C VAL A 99 41.98 -5.45 0.24
N ILE A 100 41.73 -6.07 -0.91
CA ILE A 100 40.48 -5.91 -1.67
C ILE A 100 39.31 -6.58 -0.93
N SER A 101 39.51 -7.75 -0.33
CA SER A 101 38.49 -8.38 0.51
C SER A 101 38.15 -7.53 1.73
N PHE A 102 39.15 -6.96 2.40
CA PHE A 102 38.93 -6.02 3.51
C PHE A 102 38.18 -4.76 3.06
N LEU A 103 38.53 -4.18 1.90
CA LEU A 103 37.81 -3.04 1.32
C LEU A 103 36.35 -3.38 1.02
N THR A 104 36.07 -4.51 0.37
CA THR A 104 34.69 -4.92 0.07
C THR A 104 33.88 -5.21 1.33
N LEU A 105 34.50 -5.79 2.36
CA LEU A 105 33.85 -6.10 3.63
C LEU A 105 33.58 -4.82 4.43
N LEU A 106 34.51 -3.85 4.42
CA LEU A 106 34.33 -2.53 5.02
C LEU A 106 33.23 -1.74 4.29
N LEU A 107 33.22 -1.78 2.95
CA LEU A 107 32.22 -1.11 2.13
C LEU A 107 30.84 -1.73 2.33
N GLY A 108 30.75 -3.06 2.39
CA GLY A 108 29.52 -3.79 2.68
C GLY A 108 28.98 -3.49 4.07
N TYR A 109 29.86 -3.45 5.08
CA TYR A 109 29.48 -3.09 6.45
C TYR A 109 28.97 -1.65 6.55
N GLY A 110 29.67 -0.70 5.90
CA GLY A 110 29.23 0.70 5.82
C GLY A 110 27.87 0.84 5.12
N TYR A 111 27.65 0.09 4.04
CA TYR A 111 26.38 0.08 3.31
C TYR A 111 25.22 -0.44 4.16
N ILE A 112 25.40 -1.55 4.89
CA ILE A 112 24.35 -2.10 5.77
C ILE A 112 23.99 -1.10 6.87
N ARG A 113 24.99 -0.50 7.52
CA ARG A 113 24.77 0.49 8.58
C ARG A 113 24.06 1.74 8.05
N PHE A 114 24.41 2.18 6.84
CA PHE A 114 23.73 3.31 6.19
C PHE A 114 22.27 2.98 5.88
N ARG A 115 22.00 1.78 5.35
CA ARG A 115 20.64 1.33 5.04
C ARG A 115 19.74 1.29 6.28
N GLN A 116 20.26 0.82 7.41
CA GLN A 116 19.54 0.80 8.69
C GLN A 116 19.06 2.21 9.09
N ARG A 117 19.93 3.22 8.97
CA ARG A 117 19.56 4.62 9.28
C ARG A 117 18.46 5.16 8.36
N VAL A 118 18.46 4.78 7.08
CA VAL A 118 17.43 5.20 6.13
C VAL A 118 16.08 4.57 6.44
N GLU A 119 16.07 3.29 6.82
CA GLU A 119 14.85 2.58 7.21
C GLU A 119 14.20 3.22 8.45
N GLU A 120 14.99 3.55 9.48
CA GLU A 120 14.51 4.26 10.69
C GLU A 120 13.86 5.60 10.35
N GLN A 121 14.47 6.40 9.48
CA GLN A 121 13.90 7.69 9.06
C GLN A 121 12.57 7.53 8.31
N MET A 122 12.43 6.48 7.50
CA MET A 122 11.19 6.20 6.79
C MET A 122 10.07 5.79 7.74
N VAL A 123 10.36 5.04 8.80
CA VAL A 123 9.38 4.70 9.84
C VAL A 123 8.94 5.95 10.60
N ILE A 124 9.87 6.83 10.98
CA ILE A 124 9.55 8.09 11.65
C ILE A 124 8.67 8.98 10.76
N LYS A 125 9.03 9.14 9.48
CA LYS A 125 8.21 9.90 8.51
C LYS A 125 6.80 9.32 8.37
N ARG A 126 6.66 8.00 8.26
CA ARG A 126 5.34 7.34 8.20
C ARG A 126 4.52 7.60 9.46
N ARG A 127 5.13 7.49 10.65
CA ARG A 127 4.45 7.77 11.92
C ARG A 127 4.00 9.23 12.00
N LEU A 128 4.86 10.17 11.64
CA LEU A 128 4.51 11.60 11.61
C LEU A 128 3.36 11.87 10.65
N GLN A 129 3.41 11.32 9.43
CA GLN A 129 2.34 11.46 8.46
C GLN A 129 1.03 10.85 8.96
N GLN A 130 1.10 9.71 9.65
CA GLN A 130 -0.06 9.06 10.23
C GLN A 130 -0.66 9.89 11.37
N VAL A 131 0.16 10.44 12.26
CA VAL A 131 -0.27 11.36 13.32
C VAL A 131 -0.88 12.63 12.73
N GLN A 132 -0.23 13.23 11.72
CA GLN A 132 -0.75 14.42 11.05
C GLN A 132 -2.10 14.14 10.38
N SER A 133 -2.26 12.97 9.74
CA SER A 133 -3.54 12.57 9.15
C SER A 133 -4.64 12.40 10.20
N ARG A 134 -4.29 11.86 11.39
CA ARG A 134 -5.22 11.73 12.52
C ARG A 134 -5.61 13.10 13.07
N ALA A 135 -4.65 14.01 13.23
CA ALA A 135 -4.92 15.38 13.67
C ALA A 135 -5.86 16.13 12.72
N ARG A 136 -5.69 15.97 11.39
CA ARG A 136 -6.61 16.56 10.41
C ARG A 136 -8.01 15.95 10.46
N ARG A 137 -8.15 14.67 10.82
CA ARG A 137 -9.46 14.03 10.99
C ARG A 137 -10.12 14.50 12.28
N SER A 138 -9.38 14.62 13.38
CA SER A 138 -9.93 15.09 14.65
C SER A 138 -10.42 16.54 14.57
N THR A 139 -9.71 17.43 13.88
CA THR A 139 -10.19 18.81 13.70
C THR A 139 -11.48 18.89 12.89
N LYS A 140 -11.63 18.05 11.85
CA LYS A 140 -12.90 17.93 11.11
C LYS A 140 -14.03 17.41 11.99
N ILE A 141 -13.78 16.38 12.79
CA ILE A 141 -14.76 15.82 13.72
C ILE A 141 -15.17 16.87 14.76
N GLN A 142 -14.23 17.63 15.31
CA GLN A 142 -14.52 18.73 16.23
C GLN A 142 -15.39 19.81 15.57
N GLY A 143 -15.09 20.19 14.33
CA GLY A 143 -15.91 21.16 13.59
C GLY A 143 -17.34 20.64 13.29
N MET A 144 -17.50 19.35 13.02
CA MET A 144 -18.83 18.74 12.88
C MET A 144 -19.58 18.68 14.21
N LEU A 145 -18.89 18.34 15.30
CA LEU A 145 -19.47 18.32 16.65
C LEU A 145 -19.94 19.70 17.09
N SER A 146 -19.16 20.76 16.84
CA SER A 146 -19.58 22.12 17.16
C SER A 146 -20.83 22.54 16.36
N LEU A 147 -20.92 22.13 15.08
CA LEU A 147 -22.10 22.40 14.27
C LEU A 147 -23.35 21.68 14.80
N ILE A 148 -23.20 20.43 15.22
CA ILE A 148 -24.29 19.66 15.84
C ILE A 148 -24.71 20.29 17.18
N SER A 149 -23.76 20.73 18.01
CA SER A 149 -24.09 21.39 19.27
C SER A 149 -24.81 22.72 19.06
N ASP A 150 -24.43 23.49 18.03
CA ASP A 150 -25.12 24.73 17.67
C ASP A 150 -26.55 24.46 17.19
N GLN A 151 -26.74 23.42 16.36
CA GLN A 151 -28.08 22.97 15.97
C GLN A 151 -28.91 22.55 17.18
N GLN A 152 -28.33 21.81 18.12
CA GLN A 152 -29.01 21.42 19.35
C GLN A 152 -29.44 22.65 20.17
N ALA A 153 -28.60 23.67 20.27
CA ALA A 153 -28.96 24.93 20.94
C ALA A 153 -30.11 25.66 20.22
N GLN A 154 -30.13 25.67 18.89
CA GLN A 154 -31.24 26.24 18.10
C GLN A 154 -32.56 25.50 18.33
N TYR A 155 -32.53 24.16 18.38
CA TYR A 155 -33.73 23.38 18.69
C TYR A 155 -34.26 23.68 20.10
N GLN A 156 -33.38 23.83 21.09
CA GLN A 156 -33.81 24.19 22.44
C GLN A 156 -34.48 25.56 22.48
N GLN A 157 -33.94 26.55 21.75
CA GLN A 157 -34.58 27.87 21.64
C GLN A 157 -35.95 27.78 20.96
N ALA A 158 -36.06 27.00 19.88
CA ALA A 158 -37.33 26.79 19.20
C ALA A 158 -38.38 26.15 20.12
N VAL A 159 -37.99 25.14 20.92
CA VAL A 159 -38.87 24.50 21.90
C VAL A 159 -39.35 25.51 22.95
N LEU A 160 -38.46 26.37 23.47
CA LEU A 160 -38.85 27.41 24.44
C LEU A 160 -39.82 28.43 23.83
N LEU A 161 -39.63 28.83 22.57
CA LEU A 161 -40.55 29.74 21.88
C LEU A 161 -41.91 29.08 21.64
N LEU A 162 -41.93 27.79 21.29
CA LEU A 162 -43.16 27.02 21.13
C LEU A 162 -43.90 26.88 22.46
N GLN A 163 -43.21 26.56 23.55
CA GLN A 163 -43.81 26.52 24.87
C GLN A 163 -44.43 27.87 25.26
N LYS A 164 -43.71 28.98 25.06
CA LYS A 164 -44.24 30.33 25.30
C LYS A 164 -45.47 30.66 24.44
N ARG A 165 -45.55 30.15 23.21
CA ARG A 165 -46.75 30.32 22.36
C ARG A 165 -47.90 29.48 22.89
N VAL A 166 -47.67 28.22 23.24
CA VAL A 166 -48.71 27.33 23.79
C VAL A 166 -49.30 27.90 25.08
N THR A 167 -48.49 28.41 26.00
CA THR A 167 -48.99 29.02 27.24
C THR A 167 -49.86 30.26 26.95
N LYS A 168 -49.42 31.14 26.05
CA LYS A 168 -50.20 32.30 25.62
C LYS A 168 -51.55 31.89 24.99
N PHE A 169 -51.57 30.86 24.14
CA PHE A 169 -52.82 30.36 23.57
C PHE A 169 -53.73 29.77 24.63
N GLN A 170 -53.18 29.04 25.61
CA GLN A 170 -53.93 28.45 26.70
C GLN A 170 -54.54 29.53 27.62
N GLU A 171 -53.81 30.59 27.93
CA GLU A 171 -54.30 31.75 28.67
C GLU A 171 -55.40 32.49 27.89
N ALA A 172 -55.20 32.71 26.59
CA ALA A 172 -56.21 33.33 25.73
C ALA A 172 -57.50 32.49 25.65
N GLN A 173 -57.38 31.16 25.55
CA GLN A 173 -58.55 30.27 25.59
C GLN A 173 -59.29 30.35 26.93
N LYS A 174 -58.56 30.33 28.06
CA LYS A 174 -59.18 30.47 29.39
C LYS A 174 -59.89 31.82 29.53
N LYS A 175 -59.29 32.90 29.05
CA LYS A 175 -59.89 34.23 29.05
C LYS A 175 -61.16 34.28 28.17
N ALA A 176 -61.10 33.79 26.94
CA ALA A 176 -62.24 33.72 26.05
C ALA A 176 -63.40 32.88 26.63
N ALA A 177 -63.09 31.73 27.25
CA ALA A 177 -64.09 30.90 27.93
C ALA A 177 -64.76 31.62 29.12
N SER A 178 -63.98 32.40 29.87
CA SER A 178 -64.51 33.20 30.99
C SER A 178 -65.40 34.36 30.49
N GLU A 179 -65.03 35.02 29.40
CA GLU A 179 -65.81 36.11 28.78
C GLU A 179 -67.11 35.60 28.13
N SER A 180 -67.10 34.42 27.51
CA SER A 180 -68.33 33.80 27.00
C SER A 180 -69.29 33.40 28.12
N SER A 181 -68.76 33.03 29.29
CA SER A 181 -69.59 32.62 30.44
C SER A 181 -70.25 33.84 31.12
N THR A 182 -69.54 34.97 31.22
CA THR A 182 -70.09 36.22 31.80
C THR A 182 -71.09 36.91 30.86
N ALA A 183 -70.90 36.83 29.54
CA ALA A 183 -71.84 37.37 28.56
C ALA A 183 -73.19 36.62 28.51
N LEU A 184 -73.21 35.35 28.93
CA LEU A 184 -74.45 34.56 29.01
C LEU A 184 -75.28 34.91 30.26
N VAL A 185 -74.63 35.33 31.36
CA VAL A 185 -75.30 35.67 32.62
C VAL A 185 -75.92 37.08 32.62
N THR A 186 -75.45 37.99 31.77
CA THR A 186 -75.99 39.38 31.69
C THR A 186 -77.16 39.55 30.71
N LYS A 187 -77.57 38.48 30.01
CA LYS A 187 -78.71 38.48 29.08
C LYS A 187 -79.93 37.69 29.58
N GLY A 188 -79.89 37.17 30.80
CA GLY A 188 -81.05 36.59 31.50
C GLY A 188 -81.56 37.56 32.55
#